data_AF-H1SCK3-F1
#
_entry.id   AF-H1SCK3-F1
#
_cell.length_a   1.000
_cell.length_b   1.000
_cell.length_c   1.000
_cell.angle_alpha   90.00
_cell.angle_beta   90.00
_cell.angle_gamma   90.00
#
_symmetry.space_group_name_H-M   'P 1'
#
loop_
_entity.id
_entity.type
_entity.pdbx_description
1 polymer ?
#
loop_
_entity_poly.entity_id
_entity_poly.type
_entity_poly.pdbx_seq_one_letter_code
_entity_poly.pdbx_strand_id
1 'polypeptide(L)' 'MIAEPKALIGFAGPRVIEQTVREKLPEGFQRAEFLLQKGAIDMIVDRRRLRDELAQLLALLQKQPADAVA' A
#
# COMPACT_ATOMS: atom_id res chain seq x y z
N MET A 1 -5.47 -0.33 -3.69
CA MET A 1 -4.04 -0.11 -3.90
C MET A 1 -3.20 -1.16 -3.15
N ILE A 2 -2.11 -1.64 -3.76
CA ILE A 2 -1.10 -2.51 -3.12
C ILE A 2 0.09 -1.65 -2.69
N ALA A 3 0.63 -1.87 -1.49
CA ALA A 3 1.86 -1.21 -1.02
C ALA A 3 2.87 -2.21 -0.47
N GLU A 4 4.12 -1.75 -0.34
CA GLU A 4 5.18 -2.48 0.39
C GLU A 4 5.21 -2.09 1.88
N PRO A 5 5.79 -2.94 2.74
CA PRO A 5 5.92 -2.63 4.16
C PRO A 5 6.60 -1.29 4.40
N LYS A 6 6.05 -0.49 5.33
CA LYS A 6 6.59 0.82 5.76
C LYS A 6 6.70 1.89 4.66
N ALA A 7 6.13 1.66 3.48
CA ALA A 7 6.13 2.65 2.40
C ALA A 7 5.51 3.96 2.89
N LEU A 8 6.13 5.09 2.55
CA LEU A 8 5.60 6.43 2.84
C LEU A 8 4.76 6.89 1.65
N ILE A 9 3.47 7.12 1.86
CA ILE A 9 2.50 7.43 0.82
C ILE A 9 1.64 8.61 1.28
N GLY A 10 1.57 9.66 0.47
CA GLY A 10 0.77 10.82 0.78
C GLY A 10 0.83 11.86 -0.32
N PHE A 11 -0.19 12.71 -0.38
CA PHE A 11 -0.26 13.81 -1.35
C PHE A 11 0.74 14.93 -1.01
N ALA A 12 0.78 15.35 0.24
CA ALA A 12 1.72 16.34 0.76
C ALA A 12 2.72 15.67 1.71
N GLY A 13 3.98 16.14 1.71
CA GLY A 13 4.99 15.65 2.65
C GLY A 13 4.63 15.95 4.10
N PRO A 14 5.01 15.09 5.07
CA PRO A 14 4.60 15.22 6.47
C PRO A 14 4.98 16.56 7.09
N ARG A 15 6.16 17.10 6.74
CA ARG A 15 6.62 18.43 7.20
C ARG A 15 5.70 19.57 6.78
N VAL A 16 5.18 19.54 5.55
CA VAL A 16 4.25 20.57 5.04
C VAL A 16 2.93 20.50 5.81
N ILE A 17 2.47 19.29 6.12
CA ILE A 17 1.23 19.07 6.87
C ILE A 17 1.42 19.58 8.31
N GLU A 18 2.48 19.17 9.02
CA GLU A 18 2.78 19.63 10.39
C GLU A 18 2.85 21.15 10.49
N GLN A 19 3.51 21.81 9.53
CA GLN A 19 3.59 23.27 9.50
C GLN A 19 2.23 23.94 9.29
N THR A 20 1.35 23.30 8.51
CA THR A 20 0.00 23.81 8.22
C THR A 20 -0.94 23.63 9.42
N VAL A 21 -0.97 22.44 10.03
CA VAL A 21 -1.89 22.11 11.13
C VAL A 21 -1.35 22.51 12.51
N ARG A 22 -0.05 22.79 12.62
CA ARG A 22 0.67 23.15 13.86
C ARG A 22 0.57 22.10 14.97
N GLU A 23 0.41 20.85 14.59
CA GLU A 23 0.37 19.68 15.49
C GLU A 23 1.39 18.63 15.02
N LYS A 24 1.82 17.76 15.94
CA LYS A 24 2.65 16.61 15.60
C LYS A 24 1.79 15.54 14.93
N LEU A 25 2.30 14.94 13.86
CA LEU A 25 1.60 13.84 13.21
C LEU A 25 1.67 12.56 14.06
N PRO A 26 0.61 11.73 14.04
CA PRO A 26 0.63 10.44 14.71
C PRO A 26 1.80 9.56 14.25
N GLU A 27 2.24 8.64 15.12
CA GLU A 27 3.23 7.65 14.73
C GLU A 27 2.73 6.81 13.55
N GLY A 28 3.61 6.57 12.59
CA GLY A 28 3.25 5.82 11.38
C GLY A 28 2.33 6.57 10.43
N PHE A 29 2.03 7.87 10.64
CA PHE A 29 1.28 8.66 9.67
C PHE A 29 1.87 8.53 8.27
N GLN A 30 1.00 8.38 7.26
CA GLN A 30 1.36 8.13 5.86
C GLN A 30 2.10 6.80 5.59
N ARG A 31 2.30 5.93 6.59
CA ARG A 31 2.83 4.59 6.33
C ARG A 31 1.78 3.67 5.74
N ALA A 32 2.21 2.70 4.95
CA ALA A 32 1.33 1.69 4.36
C ALA A 32 0.39 1.05 5.40
N GLU A 33 0.89 0.75 6.60
CA GLU A 33 0.13 0.16 7.71
C GLU A 33 -0.95 1.11 8.25
N PHE A 34 -0.62 2.39 8.38
CA PHE A 34 -1.59 3.42 8.75
C PHE A 34 -2.68 3.58 7.69
N LEU A 35 -2.29 3.56 6.40
CA LEU A 35 -3.21 3.72 5.29
C LEU A 35 -4.09 2.48 5.04
N LEU A 36 -3.59 1.29 5.36
CA LEU A 36 -4.38 0.06 5.39
C LEU A 36 -5.52 0.19 6.40
N GLN A 37 -5.24 0.66 7.62
CA GLN A 37 -6.26 0.90 8.65
C GLN A 37 -7.29 1.97 8.25
N LYS A 38 -6.93 2.89 7.35
CA LYS A 38 -7.83 3.94 6.83
C LYS A 38 -8.54 3.54 5.53
N GLY A 39 -8.31 2.34 5.01
CA GLY A 39 -8.95 1.83 3.79
C GLY A 39 -8.41 2.43 2.49
N ALA A 40 -7.27 3.12 2.53
CA ALA A 40 -6.61 3.65 1.34
C ALA A 40 -5.69 2.61 0.65
N ILE A 41 -5.22 1.62 1.41
CA ILE A 41 -4.48 0.45 0.92
C ILE A 41 -5.35 -0.79 1.09
N ASP A 42 -5.36 -1.67 0.09
CA ASP A 42 -6.08 -2.96 0.16
C ASP A 42 -5.20 -4.06 0.76
N MET A 43 -3.90 -4.04 0.47
CA MET A 43 -2.95 -5.06 0.95
C MET A 43 -1.51 -4.53 0.99
N ILE A 44 -0.73 -5.10 1.91
CA ILE A 44 0.70 -4.86 2.06
C ILE A 44 1.45 -6.14 1.70
N VAL A 45 2.34 -6.07 0.72
CA VAL A 45 3.03 -7.23 0.14
C VAL A 45 4.54 -7.01 0.19
N ASP A 46 5.29 -7.97 0.75
CA ASP A 46 6.75 -7.95 0.72
C ASP A 46 7.25 -8.01 -0.73
N ARG A 47 8.28 -7.21 -1.05
CA ARG A 47 8.86 -7.12 -2.40
C ARG A 47 9.16 -8.48 -3.03
N ARG A 48 9.64 -9.44 -2.23
CA ARG A 48 10.01 -10.79 -2.70
C ARG A 48 8.81 -11.60 -3.17
N ARG A 49 7.61 -11.28 -2.68
CA ARG A 49 6.34 -11.93 -3.05
C ARG A 49 5.53 -11.14 -4.08
N LEU A 50 5.91 -9.89 -4.34
CA LEU A 50 5.11 -8.97 -5.15
C LEU A 50 4.86 -9.49 -6.56
N ARG A 51 5.85 -10.16 -7.19
CA ARG A 51 5.70 -10.74 -8.53
C ARG A 51 4.57 -11.77 -8.56
N ASP A 52 4.60 -12.72 -7.64
CA ASP A 52 3.66 -13.84 -7.63
C ASP A 52 2.27 -13.35 -7.23
N GLU A 53 2.17 -12.42 -6.29
CA GLU A 53 0.92 -11.79 -5.89
C GLU A 53 0.27 -11.03 -7.07
N LEU A 54 1.05 -10.23 -7.80
CA LEU A 54 0.56 -9.52 -8.98
C LEU A 54 0.08 -10.49 -10.07
N ALA A 55 0.82 -11.57 -10.31
CA ALA A 55 0.44 -12.57 -11.30
C ALA A 55 -0.91 -13.23 -10.96
N GLN A 56 -1.11 -13.61 -9.68
CA GLN A 56 -2.38 -14.17 -9.20
C GLN A 56 -3.54 -13.19 -9.34
N LEU A 57 -3.36 -11.94 -8.93
CA LEU A 57 -4.40 -10.92 -9.04
C LEU A 57 -4.77 -10.61 -10.49
N LEU A 58 -3.78 -10.53 -11.37
CA LEU A 58 -4.02 -10.30 -12.80
C LEU A 58 -4.76 -11.47 -13.45
N ALA A 59 -4.41 -12.71 -13.12
CA ALA A 59 -5.12 -13.89 -13.61
C ALA A 59 -6.58 -13.89 -13.15
N LEU A 60 -6.82 -13.62 -11.86
CA LEU A 60 -8.16 -13.52 -11.28
C LEU A 60 -9.01 -12.44 -12.00
N LEU A 61 -8.45 -11.24 -12.16
CA LEU A 61 -9.15 -10.11 -12.79
C LEU A 61 -9.42 -10.34 -14.28
N GLN A 62 -8.56 -11.09 -14.96
CA GLN A 62 -8.71 -11.48 -16.36
C GLN A 62 -9.52 -12.77 -16.56
N LYS A 63 -10.03 -13.39 -15.47
CA LYS A 63 -10.75 -14.66 -15.50
C LYS A 63 -9.94 -15.80 -16.14
N GLN A 64 -8.63 -15.77 -15.96
CA GLN A 64 -7.74 -16.86 -16.35
C GLN A 64 -7.83 -17.98 -15.31
N PRO A 65 -7.62 -19.24 -15.71
CA PRO A 65 -7.64 -20.35 -14.78
C PRO A 65 -6.41 -20.30 -13.84
N ALA A 66 -6.53 -20.88 -12.65
CA ALA A 66 -5.52 -20.72 -11.59
C ALA A 66 -4.16 -21.34 -11.93
N ASP A 67 -4.12 -22.30 -12.84
CA ASP A 67 -2.92 -22.94 -13.39
C ASP A 67 -2.17 -22.05 -14.40
N ALA A 68 -2.77 -20.95 -14.89
CA ALA A 68 -2.11 -20.01 -15.80
C ALA A 68 -0.96 -19.21 -15.13
N VAL A 69 -0.87 -19.24 -13.80
CA VAL A 69 0.14 -18.53 -13.00
C VAL A 69 1.34 -19.42 -12.64
N ALA A 70 1.30 -20.70 -13.05
CA ALA A 70 2.34 -21.70 -12.78
C ALA A 70 3.66 -21.44 -13.52
#